data_AF-A0A5M9NJ47-F1
#
_entry.id   AF-A0A5M9NJ47-F1
#
_cell.length_a   1.000
_cell.length_b   1.000
_cell.length_c   1.000
_cell.angle_alpha   90.00
_cell.angle_beta   90.00
_cell.angle_gamma   90.00
#
_symmetry.space_group_name_H-M   'P 1'
#
loop_
_entity.id
_entity.type
_entity.pdbx_description
1 polymer ?
#
loop_
_entity_poly.entity_id
_entity_poly.type
_entity_poly.pdbx_seq_one_letter_code
_entity_poly.pdbx_strand_id
1 'polypeptide(L)'
;MGAAGIDIIKIISSLPGRVRVNVKGLLKNEQRILRVRSGLTRYDSILSFHVSKNTGNVLIYYNENEIDENKIVVIIEKAFNGPEVAAVENIDKSSLLKTLIDAVNPFFLFKKKLSEQVYRDEYSISSKILKISMGIAAIVFVFTGNVINTISIFVLSYPGILFGVRASSYYYASVKLNMENIYLKDNTSISFLSNVNTLLIEDDIFRNGFNERDMDMMNLNEYEIQKLVILGKLDDPINDNMKLIIDNIRMLGINNIFIIGNSEDGIIRYIGYVLGIEVLDKNDLDGKKNCLITDKSDSNTILIVTGKFPENELSYMCSDCVICLYNELSSLKADINLKYSSMDKLILLIKLGYFCREVNVQVENTAITLNILGILLAVLNYLTPLYSIIYYILNTLLMVLILKLKFDFYESFNKIPYIKLRYLTN
;
A
#
# COMPACT_ATOMS: atom_id res chain seq x y z
N MET A 1 -43.07 9.28 -8.94
CA MET A 1 -43.61 10.07 -7.80
C MET A 1 -42.77 9.68 -6.59
N GLY A 2 -42.09 10.55 -5.85
CA GLY A 2 -42.14 12.01 -5.78
C GLY A 2 -40.77 12.64 -5.52
N ALA A 3 -40.75 13.97 -5.63
CA ALA A 3 -39.63 14.86 -5.40
C ALA A 3 -39.12 14.76 -3.95
N ALA A 4 -37.83 14.43 -3.75
CA ALA A 4 -37.18 14.41 -2.44
C ALA A 4 -35.68 14.77 -2.46
N GLY A 5 -35.20 15.54 -3.46
CA GLY A 5 -33.77 15.88 -3.60
C GLY A 5 -33.36 17.30 -3.18
N ILE A 6 -34.31 18.25 -3.17
CA ILE A 6 -33.97 19.69 -3.17
C ILE A 6 -33.50 20.21 -1.79
N ASP A 7 -33.68 19.45 -0.70
CA ASP A 7 -33.47 19.95 0.67
C ASP A 7 -32.11 19.59 1.32
N ILE A 8 -31.26 18.82 0.63
CA ILE A 8 -30.01 18.27 1.19
C ILE A 8 -28.81 19.21 0.97
N ILE A 9 -28.76 19.91 -0.17
CA ILE A 9 -27.62 20.77 -0.55
C ILE A 9 -28.10 22.21 -0.73
N LYS A 10 -27.46 23.15 -0.04
CA LYS A 10 -27.77 24.58 -0.10
C LYS A 10 -26.55 25.37 -0.57
N ILE A 11 -26.67 26.12 -1.66
CA ILE A 11 -25.63 27.09 -2.06
C ILE A 11 -25.60 28.22 -1.01
N ILE A 12 -24.44 28.43 -0.39
CA ILE A 12 -24.21 29.50 0.59
C ILE A 12 -23.75 30.77 -0.15
N SER A 13 -22.87 30.62 -1.13
CA SER A 13 -22.37 31.73 -1.93
C SER A 13 -21.90 31.19 -3.28
N SER A 14 -22.19 31.89 -4.37
CA SER A 14 -21.59 31.65 -5.67
C SER A 14 -20.91 32.91 -6.19
N LEU A 15 -19.73 32.73 -6.76
CA LEU A 15 -18.97 33.70 -7.54
C LEU A 15 -18.54 33.00 -8.83
N PRO A 16 -18.30 33.74 -9.93
CA PRO A 16 -17.72 33.18 -11.14
C PRO A 16 -16.45 32.35 -10.82
N GLY A 17 -16.44 31.08 -11.24
CA GLY A 17 -15.36 30.11 -10.95
C GLY A 17 -15.24 29.63 -9.50
N ARG A 18 -16.18 29.97 -8.59
CA ARG A 18 -16.14 29.56 -7.18
C ARG A 18 -17.54 29.39 -6.58
N VAL A 19 -17.84 28.20 -6.05
CA VAL A 19 -19.09 27.94 -5.34
C VAL A 19 -18.82 27.41 -3.93
N ARG A 20 -19.62 27.87 -2.95
CA ARG A 20 -19.66 27.33 -1.60
C ARG A 20 -21.04 26.75 -1.34
N VAL A 21 -21.08 25.46 -1.00
CA VAL A 21 -22.31 24.76 -0.66
C VAL A 21 -22.26 24.22 0.76
N ASN A 22 -23.41 24.16 1.42
CA ASN A 22 -23.63 23.40 2.63
C ASN A 22 -24.32 22.11 2.26
N VAL A 23 -23.82 20.99 2.77
CA VAL A 23 -24.42 19.67 2.55
C VAL A 23 -24.92 19.17 3.91
N LYS A 24 -26.25 19.11 4.08
CA LYS A 24 -26.87 18.61 5.31
C LYS A 24 -26.49 17.13 5.48
N GLY A 25 -26.01 16.78 6.67
CA GLY A 25 -25.55 15.42 6.97
C GLY A 25 -24.07 15.14 6.63
N LEU A 26 -23.31 16.15 6.21
CA LEU A 26 -21.86 16.08 6.02
C LEU A 26 -21.08 16.39 7.31
N LEU A 27 -21.70 17.11 8.26
CA LEU A 27 -21.09 17.50 9.53
C LEU A 27 -20.71 16.26 10.37
N LYS A 28 -19.44 16.20 10.77
CA LYS A 28 -18.83 15.07 11.52
C LYS A 28 -18.98 13.69 10.87
N ASN A 29 -19.44 13.60 9.62
CA ASN A 29 -19.63 12.33 8.92
C ASN A 29 -18.47 12.10 7.94
N GLU A 30 -17.40 11.44 8.40
CA GLU A 30 -16.18 11.23 7.61
C GLU A 30 -16.41 10.43 6.33
N GLN A 31 -17.29 9.43 6.37
CA GLN A 31 -17.64 8.62 5.21
C GLN A 31 -18.25 9.46 4.09
N ARG A 32 -19.23 10.30 4.42
CA ARG A 32 -19.86 11.20 3.44
C ARG A 32 -18.90 12.29 2.95
N ILE A 33 -17.98 12.76 3.80
CA ILE A 33 -16.93 13.70 3.41
C ILE A 33 -16.00 13.08 2.37
N LEU A 34 -15.51 11.87 2.61
CA LEU A 34 -14.64 11.15 1.68
C LEU A 34 -15.35 10.92 0.34
N ARG A 35 -16.62 10.51 0.35
CA ARG A 35 -17.41 10.35 -0.89
C ARG A 35 -17.49 11.63 -1.70
N VAL A 36 -17.79 12.75 -1.05
CA VAL A 36 -17.84 14.06 -1.73
C VAL A 36 -16.48 14.43 -2.29
N ARG A 37 -15.38 14.20 -1.56
CA ARG A 37 -14.01 14.45 -2.07
C ARG A 37 -13.70 13.58 -3.30
N SER A 38 -13.92 12.27 -3.21
CA SER A 38 -13.66 11.34 -4.31
C SER A 38 -14.55 11.63 -5.53
N GLY A 39 -15.80 12.05 -5.29
CA GLY A 39 -16.72 12.46 -6.35
C GLY A 39 -16.25 13.69 -7.10
N LEU A 40 -15.76 14.71 -6.38
CA LEU A 40 -15.25 15.95 -6.97
C LEU A 40 -13.91 15.75 -7.71
N THR A 41 -13.08 14.82 -7.27
CA THR A 41 -11.76 14.54 -7.90
C THR A 41 -11.88 13.94 -9.31
N ARG A 42 -13.05 13.41 -9.68
CA ARG A 42 -13.27 12.75 -10.98
C ARG A 42 -13.50 13.71 -12.15
N TYR A 43 -13.51 15.02 -11.91
CA TYR A 43 -13.86 16.02 -12.91
C TYR A 43 -12.72 17.01 -13.08
N ASP A 44 -12.13 17.02 -14.28
CA ASP A 44 -11.03 17.92 -14.64
C ASP A 44 -11.44 19.41 -14.61
N SER A 45 -12.74 19.69 -14.73
CA SER A 45 -13.32 21.03 -14.63
C SER A 45 -13.32 21.59 -13.20
N ILE A 46 -12.99 20.79 -12.19
CA ILE A 46 -12.82 21.20 -10.80
C ILE A 46 -11.33 21.42 -10.51
N LEU A 47 -10.94 22.67 -10.36
CA LEU A 47 -9.55 23.07 -10.15
C LEU A 47 -9.06 22.74 -8.73
N SER A 48 -9.92 22.97 -7.73
CA SER A 48 -9.64 22.58 -6.34
C SER A 48 -10.90 22.60 -5.49
N PHE A 49 -10.90 21.88 -4.38
CA PHE A 49 -12.01 21.89 -3.42
C PHE A 49 -11.54 21.71 -1.98
N HIS A 50 -12.35 22.21 -1.04
CA HIS A 50 -12.16 22.02 0.38
C HIS A 50 -13.47 21.60 1.04
N VAL A 51 -13.47 20.40 1.64
CA VAL A 51 -14.61 19.87 2.41
C VAL A 51 -14.32 20.00 3.90
N SER A 52 -15.14 20.78 4.61
CA SER A 52 -15.03 21.06 6.04
C SER A 52 -15.83 20.06 6.88
N LYS A 53 -15.13 19.25 7.68
CA LYS A 53 -15.73 18.30 8.63
C LYS A 53 -16.56 18.97 9.72
N ASN A 54 -16.16 20.16 10.13
CA ASN A 54 -16.76 20.85 11.28
C ASN A 54 -18.02 21.64 10.92
N THR A 55 -18.14 22.06 9.66
CA THR A 55 -19.27 22.92 9.23
C THR A 55 -20.17 22.26 8.19
N GLY A 56 -19.77 21.12 7.62
CA GLY A 56 -20.49 20.48 6.52
C GLY A 56 -20.46 21.30 5.22
N ASN A 57 -19.56 22.27 5.14
CA ASN A 57 -19.40 23.14 3.98
C ASN A 57 -18.40 22.55 2.99
N VAL A 58 -18.68 22.73 1.72
CA VAL A 58 -17.81 22.40 0.61
C VAL A 58 -17.55 23.67 -0.18
N LEU A 59 -16.28 24.04 -0.32
CA LEU A 59 -15.83 25.16 -1.14
C LEU A 59 -15.16 24.59 -2.39
N ILE A 60 -15.55 25.06 -3.57
CA ILE A 60 -15.12 24.50 -4.86
C ILE A 60 -14.69 25.64 -5.77
N TYR A 61 -13.54 25.50 -6.40
CA TYR A 61 -13.05 26.33 -7.49
C TYR A 61 -13.14 25.51 -8.78
N TYR A 62 -13.72 26.09 -9.83
CA TYR A 62 -14.06 25.38 -11.06
C TYR A 62 -13.87 26.26 -12.30
N ASN A 63 -13.74 25.62 -13.47
CA ASN A 63 -13.70 26.32 -14.75
C ASN A 63 -15.12 26.67 -15.22
N GLU A 64 -15.47 27.95 -15.19
CA GLU A 64 -16.80 28.45 -15.55
C GLU A 64 -17.20 28.20 -17.02
N ASN A 65 -16.23 27.98 -17.90
CA ASN A 65 -16.48 27.68 -19.31
C ASN A 65 -16.88 26.21 -19.54
N GLU A 66 -16.65 25.34 -18.56
CA GLU A 66 -16.86 23.88 -18.68
C GLU A 66 -18.01 23.38 -17.81
N ILE A 67 -18.21 23.99 -16.63
CA ILE A 67 -19.20 23.54 -15.66
C ILE A 67 -19.88 24.71 -14.95
N ASP A 68 -21.20 24.59 -14.76
CA ASP A 68 -22.02 25.54 -14.02
C ASP A 68 -22.31 25.05 -12.58
N GLU A 69 -22.81 25.94 -11.72
CA GLU A 69 -23.06 25.61 -10.31
C GLU A 69 -24.10 24.51 -10.12
N ASN A 70 -25.09 24.41 -11.00
CA ASN A 70 -26.15 23.41 -10.89
C ASN A 70 -25.57 22.01 -11.15
N LYS A 71 -24.69 21.88 -12.15
CA LYS A 71 -23.94 20.63 -12.39
C LYS A 71 -23.06 20.28 -11.21
N ILE A 72 -22.41 21.26 -10.56
CA ILE A 72 -21.62 21.02 -9.35
C ILE A 72 -22.49 20.48 -8.21
N VAL A 73 -23.68 21.06 -8.00
CA VAL A 73 -24.64 20.56 -7.00
C VAL A 73 -25.05 19.13 -7.34
N VAL A 74 -25.33 18.80 -8.60
CA VAL A 74 -25.67 17.44 -9.04
C VAL A 74 -24.50 16.47 -8.83
N ILE A 75 -23.25 16.89 -9.05
CA ILE A 75 -22.05 16.08 -8.77
C ILE A 75 -21.97 15.76 -7.29
N ILE A 76 -22.14 16.76 -6.43
CA ILE A 76 -22.10 16.59 -4.98
C ILE A 76 -23.26 15.71 -4.52
N GLU A 77 -24.45 15.89 -5.08
CA GLU A 77 -25.64 15.09 -4.77
C GLU A 77 -25.43 13.63 -5.17
N LYS A 78 -24.92 13.36 -6.37
CA LYS A 78 -24.57 12.01 -6.82
C LYS A 78 -23.46 11.38 -5.97
N ALA A 79 -22.47 12.17 -5.57
CA ALA A 79 -21.41 11.69 -4.69
C ALA A 79 -21.94 11.39 -3.27
N PHE A 80 -22.88 12.19 -2.79
CA PHE A 80 -23.47 12.07 -1.46
C PHE A 80 -24.49 10.92 -1.37
N ASN A 81 -25.36 10.78 -2.39
CA ASN A 81 -26.43 9.79 -2.50
C ASN A 81 -26.04 8.53 -3.29
N GLY A 82 -24.81 8.46 -3.81
CA GLY A 82 -24.30 7.26 -4.46
C GLY A 82 -24.50 6.04 -3.55
N PRO A 83 -24.59 4.81 -4.11
CA PRO A 83 -24.71 3.61 -3.31
C PRO A 83 -23.70 3.68 -2.18
N GLU A 84 -24.06 3.17 -1.01
CA GLU A 84 -23.03 2.83 -0.04
C GLU A 84 -22.11 1.86 -0.78
N VAL A 85 -21.04 2.38 -1.39
CA VAL A 85 -19.75 1.72 -1.32
C VAL A 85 -19.70 1.45 0.15
N ALA A 86 -19.91 0.18 0.54
CA ALA A 86 -19.66 -0.27 1.89
C ALA A 86 -18.36 0.43 2.21
N ALA A 87 -18.43 1.42 3.09
CA ALA A 87 -17.29 2.24 3.40
C ALA A 87 -16.46 1.31 4.25
N VAL A 88 -15.81 0.38 3.57
CA VAL A 88 -14.82 -0.48 4.12
C VAL A 88 -13.62 0.45 4.24
N GLU A 89 -13.75 1.34 5.22
CA GLU A 89 -12.64 2.09 5.76
C GLU A 89 -11.56 1.05 6.06
N ASN A 90 -10.31 1.36 5.73
CA ASN A 90 -9.19 0.60 6.26
C ASN A 90 -9.47 0.37 7.75
N ILE A 91 -9.45 -0.90 8.18
CA ILE A 91 -9.80 -1.27 9.56
C ILE A 91 -8.90 -0.52 10.54
N ASP A 92 -7.67 -0.22 10.11
CA ASP A 92 -6.76 0.65 10.83
C ASP A 92 -7.15 2.14 10.77
N LYS A 93 -8.03 2.55 11.69
CA LYS A 93 -8.41 3.94 11.95
C LYS A 93 -7.37 4.72 12.78
N SER A 94 -6.15 4.20 12.95
CA SER A 94 -5.14 4.89 13.74
C SER A 94 -4.77 6.23 13.08
N SER A 95 -4.77 7.31 13.87
CA SER A 95 -4.20 8.57 13.41
C SER A 95 -2.69 8.43 13.29
N LEU A 96 -2.06 9.14 12.35
CA LEU A 96 -0.60 9.14 12.19
C LEU A 96 0.13 9.36 13.53
N LEU A 97 -0.40 10.24 14.38
CA LEU A 97 0.16 10.50 15.70
C LEU A 97 0.12 9.24 16.59
N LYS A 98 -0.98 8.50 16.61
CA LYS A 98 -1.10 7.26 17.38
C LYS A 98 -0.12 6.22 16.85
N THR A 99 -0.10 5.99 15.54
CA THR A 99 0.81 5.03 14.89
C THR A 99 2.27 5.35 15.20
N LEU A 100 2.65 6.63 15.14
CA LEU A 100 3.99 7.10 15.48
C LEU A 100 4.32 6.91 16.96
N ILE A 101 3.41 7.29 17.88
CA ILE A 101 3.62 7.11 19.31
C ILE A 101 3.80 5.63 19.65
N ASP A 102 2.95 4.76 19.10
CA ASP A 102 3.02 3.31 19.33
C ASP A 102 4.33 2.72 18.77
N ALA A 103 4.78 3.17 17.60
CA ALA A 103 6.02 2.73 16.97
C ALA A 103 7.29 3.22 17.71
N VAL A 104 7.27 4.44 18.24
CA VAL A 104 8.41 5.02 18.98
C VAL A 104 8.36 4.63 20.47
N ASN A 105 7.33 3.92 20.94
CA ASN A 105 7.19 3.55 22.34
C ASN A 105 8.22 2.45 22.75
N PRO A 106 9.13 2.74 23.70
CA PRO A 106 10.18 1.80 24.09
C PRO A 106 9.61 0.49 24.62
N PHE A 107 8.49 0.53 25.35
CA PHE A 107 7.88 -0.68 25.89
C PHE A 107 7.33 -1.60 24.80
N PHE A 108 6.88 -1.04 23.67
CA PHE A 108 6.37 -1.85 22.56
C PHE A 108 7.53 -2.49 21.79
N LEU A 109 8.63 -1.76 21.62
CA LEU A 109 9.85 -2.26 20.99
C LEU A 109 10.53 -3.35 21.80
N PHE A 110 10.77 -3.12 23.09
CA PHE A 110 11.45 -4.09 23.96
C PHE A 110 10.63 -5.36 24.20
N LYS A 111 9.29 -5.26 24.19
CA LYS A 111 8.40 -6.43 24.27
C LYS A 111 8.15 -7.08 22.90
N LYS A 112 8.76 -6.59 21.82
CA LYS A 112 8.57 -7.08 20.45
C LYS A 112 7.08 -7.19 20.08
N LYS A 113 6.30 -6.17 20.46
CA LYS A 113 4.86 -6.13 20.16
C LYS A 113 4.56 -5.82 18.70
N LEU A 114 5.50 -5.22 17.99
CA LEU A 114 5.41 -5.01 16.54
C LEU A 114 5.73 -6.33 15.84
N SER A 115 5.07 -6.60 14.71
CA SER A 115 5.31 -7.82 13.94
C SER A 115 6.78 -7.94 13.55
N GLU A 116 7.44 -9.01 14.00
CA GLU A 116 8.83 -9.28 13.65
C GLU A 116 9.02 -9.53 12.15
N GLN A 117 8.00 -10.04 11.47
CA GLN A 117 8.03 -10.25 10.03
C GLN A 117 8.05 -8.92 9.27
N VAL A 118 7.27 -7.92 9.73
CA VAL A 118 7.18 -6.59 9.11
C VAL A 118 8.41 -5.72 9.40
N TYR A 119 8.97 -5.84 10.62
CA TYR A 119 10.03 -4.95 11.11
C TYR A 119 11.38 -5.67 11.33
N ARG A 120 11.63 -6.77 10.62
CA ARG A 120 12.82 -7.63 10.79
C ARG A 120 14.13 -6.82 10.63
N ASP A 121 14.18 -5.97 9.62
CA ASP A 121 15.34 -5.15 9.30
C ASP A 121 15.60 -4.11 10.38
N GLU A 122 14.54 -3.46 10.87
CA GLU A 122 14.63 -2.45 11.93
C GLU A 122 15.09 -3.09 13.24
N TYR A 123 14.59 -4.28 13.59
CA TYR A 123 15.09 -5.02 14.75
C TYR A 123 16.57 -5.40 14.61
N SER A 124 16.98 -5.85 13.42
CA SER A 124 18.38 -6.19 13.13
C SER A 124 19.30 -4.97 13.29
N ILE A 125 18.96 -3.85 12.65
CA ILE A 125 19.70 -2.58 12.73
C ILE A 125 19.72 -2.05 14.16
N SER A 126 18.57 -2.07 14.85
CA SER A 126 18.42 -1.65 16.24
C SER A 126 19.38 -2.39 17.17
N SER A 127 19.48 -3.71 17.01
CA SER A 127 20.36 -4.54 17.85
C SER A 127 21.84 -4.16 17.68
N LYS A 128 22.25 -3.78 16.46
CA LYS A 128 23.62 -3.33 16.16
C LYS A 128 23.88 -1.95 16.77
N ILE A 129 22.95 -1.00 16.58
CA ILE A 129 23.04 0.36 17.13
C ILE A 129 23.15 0.33 18.65
N LEU A 130 22.31 -0.47 19.33
CA LEU A 130 22.33 -0.59 20.79
C LEU A 130 23.63 -1.19 21.33
N LYS A 131 24.21 -2.20 20.66
CA LYS A 131 25.50 -2.78 21.07
C LYS A 131 26.63 -1.77 20.93
N ILE A 132 26.67 -1.04 19.81
CA ILE A 132 27.69 -0.02 19.56
C ILE A 132 27.56 1.11 20.59
N SER A 133 26.34 1.59 20.84
CA SER A 133 26.11 2.68 21.78
C SER A 133 26.44 2.31 23.22
N MET A 134 26.14 1.07 23.65
CA MET A 134 26.58 0.56 24.95
C MET A 134 28.11 0.59 25.08
N GLY A 135 28.83 0.20 24.02
CA GLY A 135 30.29 0.28 23.98
C GLY A 135 30.81 1.71 24.12
N ILE A 136 30.29 2.64 23.31
CA ILE A 136 30.67 4.06 23.37
C ILE A 136 30.36 4.66 24.75
N ALA A 137 29.16 4.40 25.27
CA ALA A 137 28.73 4.88 26.58
C ALA A 137 29.62 4.36 27.72
N ALA A 138 30.02 3.09 27.67
CA ALA A 138 30.94 2.51 28.65
C ALA A 138 32.34 3.14 28.58
N ILE A 139 32.89 3.34 27.38
CA ILE A 139 34.18 4.00 27.18
C ILE A 139 34.14 5.42 27.76
N VAL A 140 33.14 6.22 27.36
CA VAL A 140 32.97 7.59 27.84
C VAL A 140 32.85 7.62 29.36
N PHE A 141 32.05 6.73 29.94
CA PHE A 141 31.89 6.65 31.39
C PHE A 141 33.20 6.33 32.11
N VAL A 142 33.98 5.35 31.64
CA VAL A 142 35.26 4.95 32.24
C VAL A 142 36.30 6.08 32.16
N PHE A 143 36.39 6.78 31.03
CA PHE A 143 37.40 7.83 30.84
C PHE A 143 37.04 9.18 31.46
N THR A 144 35.74 9.52 31.53
CA THR A 144 35.29 10.84 31.97
C THR A 144 34.61 10.84 33.35
N GLY A 145 34.14 9.69 33.82
CA GLY A 145 33.28 9.57 35.00
C GLY A 145 31.90 10.23 34.85
N ASN A 146 31.55 10.76 33.67
CA ASN A 146 30.38 11.61 33.51
C ASN A 146 29.13 10.80 33.12
N VAL A 147 28.29 10.49 34.11
CA VAL A 147 27.01 9.80 33.93
C VAL A 147 26.05 10.57 33.01
N ILE A 148 26.14 11.90 32.98
CA ILE A 148 25.25 12.78 32.20
C ILE A 148 25.44 12.54 30.69
N ASN A 149 26.68 12.36 30.24
CA ASN A 149 26.97 12.06 28.84
C ASN A 149 26.52 10.66 28.47
N THR A 150 26.73 9.69 29.36
CA THR A 150 26.29 8.31 29.18
C THR A 150 24.79 8.22 28.95
N ILE A 151 23.99 8.93 29.76
CA ILE A 151 22.52 9.00 29.58
C ILE A 151 22.17 9.64 28.23
N SER A 152 22.85 10.73 27.86
CA SER A 152 22.63 11.43 26.59
C SER A 152 22.88 10.51 25.38
N ILE A 153 23.94 9.71 25.43
CA ILE A 153 24.26 8.71 24.40
C ILE A 153 23.14 7.67 24.28
N PHE A 154 22.62 7.17 25.40
CA PHE A 154 21.53 6.19 25.38
C PHE A 154 20.24 6.75 24.78
N VAL A 155 19.89 8.00 25.10
CA VAL A 155 18.72 8.68 24.50
C VAL A 155 18.87 8.77 22.99
N LEU A 156 20.03 9.22 22.50
CA LEU A 156 20.26 9.43 21.08
C LEU A 156 20.44 8.13 20.29
N SER A 157 20.82 7.05 20.98
CA SER A 157 20.98 5.72 20.39
C SER A 157 19.69 4.91 20.39
N TYR A 158 18.61 5.46 20.93
CA TYR A 158 17.32 4.78 20.95
C TYR A 158 16.80 4.57 19.52
N PRO A 159 16.47 3.34 19.11
CA PRO A 159 16.16 3.06 17.70
C PRO A 159 14.71 3.36 17.29
N GLY A 160 13.87 3.88 18.19
CA GLY A 160 12.43 4.05 17.92
C GLY A 160 12.11 4.90 16.69
N ILE A 161 13.02 5.79 16.28
CA ILE A 161 12.88 6.61 15.08
C ILE A 161 12.77 5.77 13.80
N LEU A 162 13.44 4.61 13.73
CA LEU A 162 13.37 3.71 12.57
C LEU A 162 11.95 3.19 12.38
N PHE A 163 11.36 2.68 13.46
CA PHE A 163 9.99 2.17 13.47
C PHE A 163 8.98 3.29 13.19
N GLY A 164 9.19 4.48 13.76
CA GLY A 164 8.33 5.65 13.55
C GLY A 164 8.32 6.13 12.09
N VAL A 165 9.50 6.18 11.45
CA VAL A 165 9.64 6.52 10.02
C VAL A 165 8.88 5.51 9.17
N ARG A 166 9.11 4.22 9.38
CA ARG A 166 8.48 3.17 8.57
C ARG A 166 6.97 3.10 8.72
N ALA A 167 6.48 3.17 9.96
CA ALA A 167 5.05 3.25 10.25
C ALA A 167 4.39 4.48 9.61
N SER A 168 5.07 5.63 9.64
CA SER A 168 4.58 6.86 8.99
C SER A 168 4.53 6.72 7.47
N SER A 169 5.53 6.08 6.85
CA SER A 169 5.53 5.81 5.41
C SER A 169 4.36 4.91 5.00
N TYR A 170 4.08 3.85 5.76
CA TYR A 170 2.95 2.97 5.50
C TYR A 170 1.60 3.68 5.65
N TYR A 171 1.48 4.57 6.64
CA TYR A 171 0.31 5.43 6.78
C TYR A 171 0.11 6.35 5.57
N TYR A 172 1.16 7.03 5.09
CA TYR A 172 1.04 7.91 3.93
C TYR A 172 0.69 7.13 2.65
N ALA A 173 1.29 5.96 2.47
CA ALA A 173 0.98 5.06 1.36
C ALA A 173 -0.48 4.57 1.43
N SER A 174 -0.99 4.20 2.60
CA SER A 174 -2.37 3.72 2.75
C SER A 174 -3.41 4.80 2.48
N VAL A 175 -3.16 6.04 2.91
CA VAL A 175 -3.98 7.21 2.58
C VAL A 175 -4.08 7.38 1.07
N LYS A 176 -2.95 7.23 0.37
CA LYS A 176 -2.87 7.40 -1.07
C LYS A 176 -3.56 6.26 -1.83
N LEU A 177 -3.41 5.02 -1.37
CA LEU A 177 -4.12 3.85 -1.93
C LEU A 177 -5.64 3.96 -1.77
N ASN A 178 -6.10 4.47 -0.62
CA ASN A 178 -7.52 4.67 -0.38
C ASN A 178 -8.13 5.70 -1.35
N MET A 179 -7.38 6.75 -1.74
CA MET A 179 -7.82 7.68 -2.78
C MET A 179 -8.05 6.99 -4.14
N GLU A 180 -7.30 5.91 -4.42
CA GLU A 180 -7.40 5.11 -5.64
C GLU A 180 -8.45 3.98 -5.56
N ASN A 181 -9.19 3.88 -4.46
CA ASN A 181 -10.10 2.79 -4.10
C ASN A 181 -9.39 1.43 -3.95
N ILE A 182 -8.19 1.44 -3.37
CA ILE A 182 -7.46 0.24 -2.94
C ILE A 182 -7.48 0.25 -1.41
N TYR A 183 -8.01 -0.83 -0.83
CA TYR A 183 -8.28 -0.92 0.60
C TYR A 183 -7.35 -1.91 1.28
N LEU A 184 -6.87 -1.54 2.46
CA LEU A 184 -5.95 -2.33 3.27
C LEU A 184 -6.61 -2.74 4.58
N LYS A 185 -6.39 -3.99 4.98
CA LYS A 185 -6.78 -4.48 6.32
C LYS A 185 -5.89 -3.87 7.40
N ASP A 186 -4.58 -3.86 7.13
CA ASP A 186 -3.56 -3.22 7.95
C ASP A 186 -2.65 -2.37 7.05
N ASN A 187 -2.27 -1.18 7.53
CA ASN A 187 -1.29 -0.34 6.85
C ASN A 187 0.06 -1.06 6.66
N THR A 188 0.41 -1.98 7.57
CA THR A 188 1.66 -2.74 7.47
C THR A 188 1.71 -3.71 6.29
N SER A 189 0.59 -4.06 5.66
CA SER A 189 0.56 -4.96 4.50
C SER A 189 1.37 -4.43 3.31
N ILE A 190 1.58 -3.11 3.23
CA ILE A 190 2.46 -2.48 2.22
C ILE A 190 3.91 -2.95 2.35
N SER A 191 4.34 -3.36 3.55
CA SER A 191 5.70 -3.89 3.78
C SER A 191 6.00 -5.09 2.90
N PHE A 192 5.01 -5.95 2.66
CA PHE A 192 5.19 -7.17 1.86
C PHE A 192 5.40 -6.86 0.39
N LEU A 193 4.84 -5.74 -0.10
CA LEU A 193 5.05 -5.23 -1.46
C LEU A 193 6.45 -4.68 -1.70
N SER A 194 7.22 -4.40 -0.64
CA SER A 194 8.52 -3.74 -0.75
C SER A 194 9.64 -4.64 -1.25
N ASN A 195 9.47 -5.97 -1.15
CA ASN A 195 10.45 -6.95 -1.59
C ASN A 195 9.80 -8.20 -2.21
N VAL A 196 8.89 -7.99 -3.15
CA VAL A 196 8.24 -9.07 -3.89
C VAL A 196 9.25 -9.75 -4.80
N ASN A 197 9.29 -11.07 -4.73
CA ASN A 197 10.07 -11.91 -5.65
C ASN A 197 9.23 -13.00 -6.29
N THR A 198 8.21 -13.47 -5.57
CA THR A 198 7.30 -14.52 -6.05
C THR A 198 5.87 -14.02 -6.08
N LEU A 199 5.19 -14.24 -7.20
CA LEU A 199 3.77 -13.98 -7.37
C LEU A 199 3.05 -15.29 -7.66
N LEU A 200 2.06 -15.60 -6.84
CA LEU A 200 1.14 -16.69 -7.05
C LEU A 200 -0.19 -16.08 -7.48
N ILE A 201 -0.72 -16.47 -8.64
CA ILE A 201 -1.91 -15.84 -9.21
C ILE A 201 -2.94 -16.92 -9.51
N GLU A 202 -4.15 -16.76 -9.00
CA GLU A 202 -5.26 -17.66 -9.29
C GLU A 202 -5.58 -17.69 -10.80
N ASP A 203 -5.82 -18.89 -11.31
CA ASP A 203 -6.06 -19.18 -12.71
C ASP A 203 -7.24 -18.42 -13.33
N ASP A 204 -8.32 -18.23 -12.56
CA ASP A 204 -9.50 -17.45 -12.95
C ASP A 204 -9.17 -16.02 -13.42
N ILE A 205 -8.07 -15.43 -12.93
CA ILE A 205 -7.66 -14.04 -13.25
C ILE A 205 -7.14 -13.94 -14.69
N PHE A 206 -6.58 -15.02 -15.23
CA PHE A 206 -5.99 -15.04 -16.56
C PHE A 206 -7.02 -15.25 -17.67
N ARG A 207 -8.16 -15.85 -17.35
CA ARG A 207 -9.19 -16.19 -18.32
C ARG A 207 -9.94 -14.94 -18.77
N ASN A 208 -10.11 -14.78 -20.08
CA ASN A 208 -11.18 -13.93 -20.60
C ASN A 208 -12.53 -14.57 -20.26
N GLY A 209 -13.60 -13.77 -20.12
CA GLY A 209 -14.93 -14.26 -19.77
C GLY A 209 -15.45 -15.28 -20.80
N PHE A 210 -15.14 -16.55 -20.60
CA PHE A 210 -15.63 -17.64 -21.44
C PHE A 210 -17.10 -17.90 -21.17
N ASN A 211 -17.85 -18.09 -22.24
CA ASN A 211 -19.17 -18.69 -22.15
C ASN A 211 -19.02 -20.18 -21.80
N GLU A 212 -19.92 -20.71 -20.97
CA GLU A 212 -20.01 -22.11 -20.51
C GLU A 212 -20.16 -23.17 -21.63
N ARG A 213 -19.95 -22.84 -22.91
CA ARG A 213 -20.18 -23.75 -24.04
C ARG A 213 -19.03 -24.71 -24.36
N ASP A 214 -17.87 -24.59 -23.69
CA ASP A 214 -16.63 -25.26 -24.12
C ASP A 214 -16.08 -26.29 -23.13
N MET A 215 -16.95 -27.03 -22.44
CA MET A 215 -16.56 -28.17 -21.57
C MET A 215 -15.75 -29.25 -22.32
N ASP A 216 -15.91 -29.35 -23.65
CA ASP A 216 -15.18 -30.30 -24.50
C ASP A 216 -13.70 -29.93 -24.75
N MET A 217 -13.27 -28.73 -24.36
CA MET A 217 -11.90 -28.23 -24.59
C MET A 217 -10.91 -28.58 -23.46
N MET A 218 -11.40 -29.01 -22.29
CA MET A 218 -10.54 -29.41 -21.16
C MET A 218 -9.64 -30.61 -21.48
N ASN A 219 -10.06 -31.48 -22.41
CA ASN A 219 -9.31 -32.67 -22.81
C ASN A 219 -8.23 -32.40 -23.88
N LEU A 220 -8.18 -31.19 -24.42
CA LEU A 220 -7.19 -30.84 -25.45
C LEU A 220 -5.84 -30.51 -24.80
N ASN A 221 -4.76 -30.83 -25.52
CA ASN A 221 -3.43 -30.41 -25.11
C ASN A 221 -3.17 -28.93 -25.48
N GLU A 222 -2.13 -28.35 -24.87
CA GLU A 222 -1.77 -26.93 -25.07
C GLU A 222 -1.50 -26.56 -26.54
N TYR A 223 -0.94 -27.49 -27.33
CA TYR A 223 -0.65 -27.28 -28.76
C TYR A 223 -1.90 -27.29 -29.63
N GLU A 224 -2.88 -28.13 -29.29
CA GLU A 224 -4.17 -28.21 -29.97
C GLU A 224 -4.96 -26.91 -29.76
N ILE A 225 -4.98 -26.41 -28.53
CA ILE A 225 -5.61 -25.13 -28.19
C ILE A 225 -4.90 -23.99 -28.94
N GLN A 226 -3.56 -23.94 -28.91
CA GLN A 226 -2.79 -22.93 -29.65
C GLN A 226 -3.10 -22.95 -31.15
N LYS A 227 -3.21 -24.15 -31.74
CA LYS A 227 -3.56 -24.31 -33.15
C LYS A 227 -4.97 -23.77 -33.43
N LEU A 228 -5.94 -24.01 -32.55
CA LEU A 228 -7.30 -23.49 -32.72
C LEU A 228 -7.33 -21.96 -32.65
N VAL A 229 -6.57 -21.35 -31.75
CA VAL A 229 -6.44 -19.88 -31.64
C VAL A 229 -5.80 -19.29 -32.88
N ILE A 230 -4.68 -19.84 -33.36
CA ILE A 230 -3.98 -19.36 -34.56
C ILE A 230 -4.87 -19.48 -35.81
N LEU A 231 -5.67 -20.55 -35.90
CA LEU A 231 -6.60 -20.76 -37.00
C LEU A 231 -7.90 -19.93 -36.89
N GLY A 232 -8.04 -19.10 -35.85
CA GLY A 232 -9.23 -18.28 -35.61
C GLY A 232 -10.49 -19.11 -35.30
N LYS A 233 -10.32 -20.37 -34.87
CA LYS A 233 -11.43 -21.26 -34.47
C LYS A 233 -11.79 -21.12 -33.00
N LEU A 234 -10.89 -20.53 -32.22
CA LEU A 234 -11.07 -20.21 -30.82
C LEU A 234 -10.57 -18.79 -30.58
N ASP A 235 -11.33 -17.98 -29.86
CA ASP A 235 -10.85 -16.68 -29.40
C ASP A 235 -9.73 -16.89 -28.37
N ASP A 236 -8.74 -15.98 -28.33
CA ASP A 236 -7.61 -16.13 -27.40
C ASP A 236 -8.12 -16.16 -25.95
N PRO A 237 -7.88 -17.26 -25.22
CA PRO A 237 -8.44 -17.41 -23.90
C PRO A 237 -7.79 -16.50 -22.85
N ILE A 238 -6.63 -15.93 -23.18
CA ILE A 238 -5.86 -15.11 -22.26
C ILE A 238 -6.39 -13.67 -22.28
N ASN A 239 -6.64 -13.12 -21.10
CA ASN A 239 -6.92 -11.71 -20.93
C ASN A 239 -5.74 -10.82 -21.38
N ASP A 240 -5.95 -9.95 -22.35
CA ASP A 240 -4.91 -9.07 -22.90
C ASP A 240 -4.34 -8.10 -21.86
N ASN A 241 -5.15 -7.62 -20.92
CA ASN A 241 -4.65 -6.82 -19.80
C ASN A 241 -3.70 -7.65 -18.94
N MET A 242 -3.98 -8.94 -18.76
CA MET A 242 -3.12 -9.82 -17.97
C MET A 242 -1.77 -10.06 -18.65
N LYS A 243 -1.72 -10.20 -19.99
CA LYS A 243 -0.46 -10.26 -20.74
C LYS A 243 0.40 -9.03 -20.46
N LEU A 244 -0.19 -7.84 -20.57
CA LEU A 244 0.49 -6.57 -20.28
C LEU A 244 0.94 -6.47 -18.81
N ILE A 245 0.14 -6.97 -17.87
CA ILE A 245 0.47 -6.97 -16.45
C ILE A 245 1.66 -7.90 -16.18
N ILE A 246 1.68 -9.11 -16.75
CA ILE A 246 2.80 -10.05 -16.61
C ILE A 246 4.09 -9.45 -17.18
N ASP A 247 4.05 -8.84 -18.36
CA ASP A 247 5.22 -8.21 -18.96
C ASP A 247 5.74 -7.05 -18.10
N ASN A 248 4.83 -6.22 -17.56
CA ASN A 248 5.20 -5.14 -16.65
C ASN A 248 5.78 -5.65 -15.32
N ILE A 249 5.24 -6.74 -14.77
CA ILE A 249 5.78 -7.40 -13.56
C ILE A 249 7.20 -7.91 -13.82
N ARG A 250 7.44 -8.55 -14.97
CA ARG A 250 8.78 -8.99 -15.38
C ARG A 250 9.74 -7.82 -15.56
N MET A 251 9.29 -6.72 -16.14
CA MET A 251 10.07 -5.47 -16.25
C MET A 251 10.44 -4.87 -14.89
N LEU A 252 9.66 -5.15 -13.84
CA LEU A 252 9.99 -4.77 -12.46
C LEU A 252 11.00 -5.72 -11.79
N GLY A 253 11.39 -6.81 -12.47
CA GLY A 253 12.38 -7.78 -11.99
C GLY A 253 11.77 -9.00 -11.27
N ILE A 254 10.44 -9.14 -11.28
CA ILE A 254 9.74 -10.28 -10.67
C ILE A 254 9.57 -11.34 -11.76
N ASN A 255 10.38 -12.40 -11.68
CA ASN A 255 10.37 -13.48 -12.67
C ASN A 255 9.70 -14.76 -12.16
N ASN A 256 9.64 -14.96 -10.84
CA ASN A 256 9.00 -16.15 -10.26
C ASN A 256 7.50 -15.91 -10.17
N ILE A 257 6.81 -16.13 -11.28
CA ILE A 257 5.36 -16.04 -11.36
C ILE A 257 4.83 -17.45 -11.53
N PHE A 258 3.77 -17.80 -10.80
CA PHE A 258 3.12 -19.10 -10.87
C PHE A 258 1.61 -18.94 -10.99
N ILE A 259 0.99 -19.82 -11.77
CA ILE A 259 -0.47 -19.93 -11.85
C ILE A 259 -0.91 -20.98 -10.83
N ILE A 260 -1.83 -20.63 -9.93
CA ILE A 260 -2.49 -21.60 -9.05
C ILE A 260 -3.79 -22.03 -9.72
N GLY A 261 -3.87 -23.28 -10.16
CA GLY A 261 -5.02 -23.79 -10.89
C GLY A 261 -5.06 -25.30 -10.94
N ASN A 262 -5.94 -25.85 -11.78
CA ASN A 262 -5.97 -27.27 -12.07
C ASN A 262 -4.95 -27.57 -13.20
N SER A 263 -3.94 -28.40 -12.91
CA SER A 263 -2.92 -28.78 -13.89
C SER A 263 -3.46 -29.67 -15.03
N GLU A 264 -4.62 -30.30 -14.82
CA GLU A 264 -5.29 -31.11 -15.83
C GLU A 264 -6.04 -30.26 -16.87
N ASP A 265 -6.37 -28.99 -16.55
CA ASP A 265 -7.08 -28.09 -17.46
C ASP A 265 -6.18 -27.65 -18.61
N GLY A 266 -6.50 -28.11 -19.83
CA GLY A 266 -5.78 -27.77 -21.05
C GLY A 266 -5.67 -26.27 -21.31
N ILE A 267 -6.67 -25.48 -20.93
CA ILE A 267 -6.65 -24.02 -21.09
C ILE A 267 -5.60 -23.40 -20.17
N ILE A 268 -5.52 -23.84 -18.91
CA ILE A 268 -4.53 -23.31 -17.96
C ILE A 268 -3.11 -23.67 -18.38
N ARG A 269 -2.90 -24.88 -18.88
CA ARG A 269 -1.60 -25.26 -19.48
C ARG A 269 -1.26 -24.39 -20.68
N TYR A 270 -2.22 -24.14 -21.57
CA TYR A 270 -2.02 -23.23 -22.70
C TYR A 270 -1.65 -21.81 -22.23
N ILE A 271 -2.34 -21.27 -21.23
CA ILE A 271 -2.03 -19.95 -20.64
C ILE A 271 -0.61 -19.94 -20.08
N GLY A 272 -0.25 -20.96 -19.29
CA GLY A 272 1.09 -21.13 -18.74
C GLY A 272 2.16 -21.22 -19.83
N TYR A 273 1.92 -22.00 -20.89
CA TYR A 273 2.82 -22.15 -22.03
C TYR A 273 3.03 -20.83 -22.79
N VAL A 274 1.96 -20.12 -23.14
CA VAL A 274 2.04 -18.86 -23.90
C VAL A 274 2.72 -17.76 -23.09
N LEU A 275 2.41 -17.67 -21.80
CA LEU A 275 3.00 -16.66 -20.94
C LEU A 275 4.39 -17.07 -20.43
N GLY A 276 4.79 -18.33 -20.54
CA GLY A 276 6.01 -18.86 -19.94
C GLY A 276 5.95 -18.84 -18.41
N ILE A 277 4.84 -19.28 -17.84
CA ILE A 277 4.53 -19.30 -16.41
C ILE A 277 4.24 -20.75 -16.00
N GLU A 278 4.84 -21.20 -14.91
CA GLU A 278 4.63 -22.55 -14.38
C GLU A 278 3.26 -22.64 -13.67
N VAL A 279 2.57 -23.77 -13.86
CA VAL A 279 1.27 -24.06 -13.25
C VAL A 279 1.49 -24.95 -12.03
N LEU A 280 1.00 -24.50 -10.88
CA LEU A 280 1.01 -25.25 -9.63
C LEU A 280 -0.40 -25.75 -9.35
N ASP A 281 -0.50 -27.04 -9.04
CA ASP A 281 -1.78 -27.63 -8.67
C ASP A 281 -2.19 -27.18 -7.26
N LYS A 282 -3.47 -26.82 -7.09
CA LYS A 282 -4.04 -26.47 -5.79
C LYS A 282 -3.79 -27.57 -4.76
N ASN A 283 -3.87 -28.84 -5.16
CA ASN A 283 -3.68 -29.99 -4.26
C ASN A 283 -2.21 -30.22 -3.86
N ASP A 284 -1.26 -29.81 -4.70
CA ASP A 284 0.18 -29.93 -4.39
C ASP A 284 0.64 -28.87 -3.36
N LEU A 285 -0.13 -27.77 -3.21
CA LEU A 285 0.12 -26.70 -2.25
C LEU A 285 -0.33 -27.07 -0.82
N ASP A 286 -1.32 -27.96 -0.68
CA ASP A 286 -1.80 -28.46 0.62
C ASP A 286 -0.83 -29.47 1.28
N GLY A 287 0.18 -29.93 0.55
CA GLY A 287 1.15 -30.94 0.99
C GLY A 287 2.51 -30.35 1.39
N LYS A 288 3.25 -31.09 2.23
CA LYS A 288 4.64 -30.85 2.70
C LYS A 288 5.72 -30.54 1.63
N LYS A 289 5.38 -30.29 0.36
CA LYS A 289 6.27 -29.75 -0.68
C LYS A 289 6.51 -28.23 -0.55
N ASN A 290 6.04 -27.60 0.53
CA ASN A 290 6.23 -26.18 0.90
C ASN A 290 7.68 -25.68 1.03
N CYS A 291 8.71 -26.54 0.84
CA CYS A 291 10.12 -26.14 0.91
C CYS A 291 10.69 -25.60 -0.41
N LEU A 292 10.09 -25.89 -1.57
CA LEU A 292 10.71 -25.52 -2.86
C LEU A 292 10.61 -24.03 -3.20
N ILE A 293 9.59 -23.33 -2.68
CA ILE A 293 9.36 -21.89 -2.96
C ILE A 293 9.98 -21.00 -1.87
N THR A 294 10.20 -21.53 -0.67
CA THR A 294 10.56 -20.75 0.54
C THR A 294 12.04 -20.85 0.96
N ASP A 295 12.86 -21.68 0.30
CA ASP A 295 14.29 -21.84 0.63
C ASP A 295 15.17 -20.60 0.33
N LYS A 296 14.60 -19.51 -0.23
CA LYS A 296 15.27 -18.21 -0.35
C LYS A 296 14.76 -17.22 0.72
N SER A 297 15.46 -17.23 1.85
CA SER A 297 15.06 -16.68 3.16
C SER A 297 14.77 -15.18 3.30
N ASP A 298 14.75 -14.38 2.22
CA ASP A 298 14.62 -12.91 2.32
C ASP A 298 13.60 -12.28 1.34
N SER A 299 12.79 -13.07 0.64
CA SER A 299 11.90 -12.54 -0.39
C SER A 299 10.42 -12.84 -0.15
N ASN A 300 9.56 -11.85 -0.38
CA ASN A 300 8.14 -11.98 -0.08
C ASN A 300 7.39 -12.68 -1.22
N THR A 301 6.48 -13.58 -0.83
CA THR A 301 5.54 -14.28 -1.72
C THR A 301 4.16 -13.64 -1.60
N ILE A 302 3.63 -13.14 -2.70
CA ILE A 302 2.29 -12.55 -2.75
C ILE A 302 1.35 -13.49 -3.48
N LEU A 303 0.18 -13.72 -2.87
CA LEU A 303 -0.93 -14.44 -3.48
C LEU A 303 -1.97 -13.45 -4.01
N ILE A 304 -2.39 -13.60 -5.26
CA ILE A 304 -3.44 -12.81 -5.89
C ILE A 304 -4.62 -13.73 -6.19
N VAL A 305 -5.78 -13.42 -5.60
CA VAL A 305 -7.01 -14.22 -5.73
C VAL A 305 -8.18 -13.37 -6.19
N THR A 306 -9.21 -14.02 -6.71
CA THR A 306 -10.49 -13.40 -6.98
C THR A 306 -11.37 -13.38 -5.72
N GLY A 307 -12.34 -12.46 -5.66
CA GLY A 307 -13.30 -12.38 -4.55
C GLY A 307 -14.23 -13.59 -4.39
N LYS A 308 -14.16 -14.57 -5.30
CA LYS A 308 -14.84 -15.88 -5.21
C LYS A 308 -14.09 -16.85 -4.30
N PHE A 309 -12.80 -16.62 -4.06
CA PHE A 309 -11.96 -17.49 -3.25
C PHE A 309 -12.48 -17.54 -1.79
N PRO A 310 -12.69 -18.73 -1.22
CA PRO A 310 -13.21 -18.85 0.15
C PRO A 310 -12.15 -18.40 1.17
N GLU A 311 -12.56 -17.59 2.15
CA GLU A 311 -11.65 -17.03 3.17
C GLU A 311 -10.90 -18.11 3.96
N ASN A 312 -11.50 -19.30 4.13
CA ASN A 312 -10.85 -20.41 4.81
C ASN A 312 -9.60 -20.88 4.05
N GLU A 313 -9.62 -20.94 2.72
CA GLU A 313 -8.52 -21.42 1.87
C GLU A 313 -7.34 -20.43 1.82
N LEU A 314 -7.56 -19.14 2.10
CA LEU A 314 -6.49 -18.12 2.13
C LEU A 314 -5.43 -18.38 3.21
N SER A 315 -5.83 -19.03 4.30
CA SER A 315 -4.94 -19.35 5.43
C SER A 315 -4.01 -20.53 5.16
N TYR A 316 -4.27 -21.31 4.10
CA TYR A 316 -3.53 -22.53 3.78
C TYR A 316 -2.37 -22.29 2.80
N MET A 317 -2.30 -21.11 2.19
CA MET A 317 -1.26 -20.76 1.23
C MET A 317 -0.09 -20.08 1.96
N CYS A 318 1.14 -20.59 1.79
CA CYS A 318 2.40 -20.00 2.29
C CYS A 318 2.73 -18.65 1.61
N SER A 319 1.82 -17.68 1.73
CA SER A 319 1.97 -16.32 1.22
C SER A 319 2.18 -15.35 2.38
N ASP A 320 3.05 -14.37 2.17
CA ASP A 320 3.29 -13.30 3.15
C ASP A 320 2.20 -12.23 3.09
N CYS A 321 1.54 -12.10 1.94
CA CYS A 321 0.48 -11.12 1.72
C CYS A 321 -0.50 -11.63 0.66
N VAL A 322 -1.79 -11.40 0.92
CA VAL A 322 -2.86 -11.72 -0.03
C VAL A 322 -3.45 -10.44 -0.64
N ILE A 323 -3.58 -10.42 -1.96
CA ILE A 323 -4.29 -9.40 -2.74
C ILE A 323 -5.59 -10.00 -3.28
N CYS A 324 -6.72 -9.47 -2.88
CA CYS A 324 -8.03 -9.88 -3.38
C CYS A 324 -8.56 -8.92 -4.44
N LEU A 325 -8.92 -9.47 -5.60
CA LEU A 325 -9.60 -8.78 -6.68
C LEU A 325 -11.12 -8.95 -6.56
N TYR A 326 -11.82 -7.90 -6.13
CA TYR A 326 -13.26 -7.96 -5.88
C TYR A 326 -14.08 -7.32 -7.02
N ASN A 327 -15.25 -7.88 -7.30
CA ASN A 327 -16.24 -7.25 -8.20
C ASN A 327 -17.11 -6.25 -7.43
N GLU A 328 -17.67 -6.71 -6.31
CA GLU A 328 -18.42 -5.92 -5.34
C GLU A 328 -17.79 -6.11 -3.96
N LEU A 329 -17.60 -5.01 -3.23
CA LEU A 329 -16.93 -5.01 -1.92
C LEU A 329 -17.99 -5.17 -0.83
N SER A 330 -18.12 -6.38 -0.29
CA SER A 330 -18.97 -6.65 0.89
C SER A 330 -18.17 -6.59 2.20
N SER A 331 -16.93 -7.08 2.20
CA SER A 331 -15.98 -7.08 3.33
C SER A 331 -14.52 -7.08 2.83
N LEU A 332 -13.55 -6.67 3.68
CA LEU A 332 -12.12 -6.91 3.40
C LEU A 332 -11.82 -8.39 3.62
N LYS A 333 -11.65 -9.13 2.52
CA LYS A 333 -11.35 -10.57 2.56
C LYS A 333 -9.85 -10.84 2.71
N ALA A 334 -9.01 -9.93 2.22
CA ALA A 334 -7.56 -10.08 2.20
C ALA A 334 -6.84 -8.88 2.81
N ASP A 335 -5.50 -8.96 2.89
CA ASP A 335 -4.64 -7.87 3.37
C ASP A 335 -4.78 -6.62 2.50
N ILE A 336 -4.84 -6.83 1.18
CA ILE A 336 -5.04 -5.79 0.18
C ILE A 336 -6.22 -6.14 -0.70
N ASN A 337 -7.11 -5.17 -0.94
CA ASN A 337 -8.35 -5.39 -1.68
C ASN A 337 -8.42 -4.35 -2.81
N LEU A 338 -8.45 -4.84 -4.05
CA LEU A 338 -8.46 -4.05 -5.28
C LEU A 338 -9.68 -4.45 -6.11
N LYS A 339 -10.33 -3.47 -6.75
CA LYS A 339 -11.44 -3.78 -7.65
C LYS A 339 -10.94 -4.50 -8.90
N TYR A 340 -11.60 -5.58 -9.32
CA TYR A 340 -11.24 -6.37 -10.50
C TYR A 340 -11.17 -5.52 -11.78
N SER A 341 -12.11 -4.58 -11.95
CA SER A 341 -12.10 -3.64 -13.09
C SER A 341 -10.90 -2.69 -13.13
N SER A 342 -10.11 -2.63 -12.06
CA SER A 342 -8.95 -1.78 -11.89
C SER A 342 -7.67 -2.61 -11.74
N MET A 343 -7.64 -3.83 -12.28
CA MET A 343 -6.51 -4.75 -12.17
C MET A 343 -5.18 -4.15 -12.69
N ASP A 344 -5.24 -3.23 -13.64
CA ASP A 344 -4.07 -2.50 -14.15
C ASP A 344 -3.33 -1.73 -13.04
N LYS A 345 -4.01 -1.38 -11.95
CA LYS A 345 -3.42 -0.75 -10.76
C LYS A 345 -2.59 -1.71 -9.90
N LEU A 346 -2.57 -3.02 -10.19
CA LEU A 346 -1.70 -3.97 -9.51
C LEU A 346 -0.21 -3.58 -9.67
N ILE A 347 0.17 -3.15 -10.87
CA ILE A 347 1.53 -2.67 -11.15
C ILE A 347 1.84 -1.44 -10.30
N LEU A 348 0.86 -0.56 -10.16
CA LEU A 348 0.96 0.65 -9.35
C LEU A 348 1.22 0.33 -7.87
N LEU A 349 0.52 -0.66 -7.36
CA LEU A 349 0.62 -1.14 -5.99
C LEU A 349 2.02 -1.69 -5.70
N ILE A 350 2.59 -2.50 -6.59
CA ILE A 350 3.96 -3.02 -6.46
C ILE A 350 4.99 -1.89 -6.52
N LYS A 351 4.83 -0.95 -7.48
CA LYS A 351 5.72 0.22 -7.59
C LYS A 351 5.70 1.08 -6.32
N LEU A 352 4.54 1.22 -5.67
CA LEU A 352 4.42 1.92 -4.39
C LEU A 352 5.21 1.21 -3.28
N GLY A 353 5.19 -0.13 -3.24
CA GLY A 353 5.99 -0.92 -2.31
C GLY A 353 7.48 -0.62 -2.44
N TYR A 354 8.02 -0.64 -3.66
CA TYR A 354 9.42 -0.30 -3.93
C TYR A 354 9.76 1.16 -3.59
N PHE A 355 8.85 2.08 -3.91
CA PHE A 355 8.99 3.48 -3.54
C PHE A 355 9.09 3.64 -2.02
N CYS A 356 8.20 3.00 -1.26
CA CYS A 356 8.25 3.03 0.21
C CYS A 356 9.58 2.47 0.72
N ARG A 357 10.10 1.39 0.13
CA ARG A 357 11.41 0.83 0.49
C ARG A 357 12.51 1.87 0.33
N GLU A 358 12.60 2.47 -0.85
CA GLU A 358 13.67 3.42 -1.18
C GLU A 358 13.62 4.66 -0.29
N VAL A 359 12.42 5.22 -0.11
CA VAL A 359 12.20 6.37 0.76
C VAL A 359 12.55 6.06 2.20
N ASN A 360 12.13 4.91 2.73
CA ASN A 360 12.44 4.50 4.09
C ASN A 360 13.96 4.37 4.28
N VAL A 361 14.67 3.66 3.41
CA VAL A 361 16.13 3.51 3.51
C VAL A 361 16.83 4.88 3.52
N GLN A 362 16.43 5.81 2.65
CA GLN A 362 17.00 7.15 2.62
C GLN A 362 16.74 7.94 3.91
N VAL A 363 15.50 7.92 4.40
CA VAL A 363 15.09 8.69 5.58
C VAL A 363 15.67 8.08 6.87
N GLU A 364 15.67 6.75 7.00
CA GLU A 364 16.26 6.02 8.12
C GLU A 364 17.77 6.26 8.20
N ASN A 365 18.49 6.18 7.08
CA ASN A 365 19.93 6.48 7.05
C ASN A 365 20.22 7.93 7.47
N THR A 366 19.37 8.87 7.05
CA THR A 366 19.48 10.28 7.46
C THR A 366 19.23 10.42 8.96
N ALA A 367 18.20 9.75 9.48
CA ALA A 367 17.84 9.75 10.90
C ALA A 367 18.98 9.21 11.78
N ILE A 368 19.57 8.07 11.38
CA ILE A 368 20.72 7.46 12.06
C ILE A 368 21.93 8.40 12.02
N THR A 369 22.21 9.00 10.86
CA THR A 369 23.34 9.93 10.71
C THR A 369 23.23 11.12 11.65
N LEU A 370 22.03 11.71 11.75
CA LEU A 370 21.76 12.80 12.70
C LEU A 370 21.89 12.32 14.15
N ASN A 371 21.40 11.14 14.49
CA ASN A 371 21.59 10.59 15.84
C ASN A 371 23.08 10.35 16.18
N ILE A 372 23.88 9.87 15.22
CA ILE A 372 25.34 9.72 15.39
C ILE A 372 26.01 11.08 15.62
N LEU A 373 25.61 12.12 14.88
CA LEU A 373 26.11 13.48 15.09
C LEU A 373 25.72 14.01 16.47
N GLY A 374 24.49 13.74 16.92
CA GLY A 374 24.06 14.00 18.29
C GLY A 374 24.94 13.27 19.32
N ILE A 375 25.23 11.99 19.12
CA ILE A 375 26.10 11.21 20.02
C ILE A 375 27.49 11.86 20.11
N LEU A 376 28.06 12.29 18.99
CA LEU A 376 29.35 12.99 18.97
C LEU A 376 29.29 14.28 19.82
N LEU A 377 28.24 15.08 19.67
CA LEU A 377 28.04 16.29 20.47
C LEU A 377 27.87 15.98 21.98
N ALA A 378 27.21 14.87 22.32
CA ALA A 378 27.10 14.41 23.70
C ALA A 378 28.45 13.97 24.29
N VAL A 379 29.28 13.26 23.51
CA VAL A 379 30.65 12.89 23.92
C VAL A 379 31.50 14.13 24.21
N LEU A 380 31.35 15.19 23.42
CA LEU A 380 32.05 16.46 23.58
C LEU A 380 31.48 17.37 24.69
N ASN A 381 30.53 16.89 25.51
CA ASN A 381 29.81 17.65 26.55
C ASN A 381 28.96 18.83 26.03
N TYR A 382 28.60 18.87 24.73
CA TYR A 382 27.72 19.92 24.20
C TYR A 382 26.23 19.63 24.40
N LEU A 383 25.84 18.38 24.62
CA LEU A 383 24.46 17.98 24.85
C LEU A 383 24.26 17.40 26.24
N THR A 384 23.33 18.00 27.00
CA THR A 384 22.79 17.41 28.22
C THR A 384 21.69 16.40 27.88
N PRO A 385 21.22 15.56 28.82
CA PRO A 385 20.14 14.61 28.60
C PRO A 385 18.86 15.28 28.08
N LEU A 386 18.52 16.44 28.64
CA LEU A 386 17.35 17.20 28.21
C LEU A 386 17.50 17.68 26.75
N TYR A 387 18.66 18.24 26.39
CA TYR A 387 18.91 18.66 25.00
C TYR A 387 18.99 17.46 24.03
N SER A 388 19.45 16.32 24.50
CA SER A 388 19.48 15.06 23.72
C SER A 388 18.08 14.56 23.41
N ILE A 389 17.15 14.63 24.38
CA ILE A 389 15.73 14.30 24.17
C ILE A 389 15.12 15.26 23.15
N ILE A 390 15.34 16.56 23.31
CA ILE A 390 14.83 17.58 22.37
C ILE A 390 15.38 17.33 20.96
N TYR A 391 16.68 17.09 20.84
CA TYR A 391 17.35 16.78 19.58
C TYR A 391 16.70 15.56 18.91
N TYR A 392 16.51 14.48 19.66
CA TYR A 392 15.90 13.25 19.16
C TYR A 392 14.46 13.46 18.66
N ILE A 393 13.65 14.22 19.42
CA ILE A 393 12.27 14.55 19.04
C ILE A 393 12.26 15.40 17.77
N LEU A 394 13.12 16.43 17.69
CA LEU A 394 13.24 17.27 16.49
C LEU A 394 13.68 16.46 15.27
N ASN A 395 14.64 15.56 15.44
CA ASN A 395 15.06 14.64 14.39
C ASN A 395 13.87 13.78 13.91
N THR A 396 13.13 13.18 14.83
CA THR A 396 11.94 12.37 14.51
C THR A 396 10.89 13.18 13.73
N LEU A 397 10.57 14.40 14.20
CA LEU A 397 9.62 15.29 13.52
C LEU A 397 10.09 15.70 12.13
N LEU A 398 11.39 16.00 11.98
CA LEU A 398 12.00 16.33 10.69
C LEU A 398 11.87 15.17 9.72
N MET A 399 12.13 13.93 10.16
CA MET A 399 12.00 12.75 9.31
C MET A 399 10.55 12.52 8.84
N VAL A 400 9.57 12.69 9.74
CA VAL A 400 8.14 12.61 9.38
C VAL A 400 7.76 13.70 8.37
N LEU A 401 8.28 14.91 8.53
CA LEU A 401 8.06 16.01 7.58
C LEU A 401 8.67 15.69 6.21
N ILE A 402 9.91 15.18 6.16
CA ILE A 402 10.57 14.77 4.92
C ILE A 402 9.78 13.66 4.23
N LEU A 403 9.28 12.66 4.97
CA LEU A 403 8.40 11.63 4.42
C LEU A 403 7.16 12.26 3.79
N LYS A 404 6.46 13.13 4.52
CA LYS A 404 5.27 13.80 4.00
C LYS A 404 5.56 14.53 2.69
N LEU A 405 6.63 15.34 2.65
CA LEU A 405 7.02 16.08 1.45
C LEU A 405 7.36 15.14 0.29
N LYS A 406 8.06 14.04 0.55
CA LYS A 406 8.33 13.01 -0.48
C LYS A 406 7.04 12.43 -1.02
N PHE A 407 6.06 12.10 -0.18
CA PHE A 407 4.77 11.56 -0.64
C PHE A 407 3.91 12.61 -1.38
N ASP A 408 3.94 13.87 -0.95
CA ASP A 408 3.21 14.99 -1.57
C ASP A 408 3.77 15.35 -2.96
N PHE A 409 5.09 15.30 -3.16
CA PHE A 409 5.73 15.65 -4.43
C PHE A 409 5.39 14.68 -5.58
N TYR A 410 4.95 13.46 -5.26
CA TYR A 410 4.43 12.51 -6.24
C TYR A 410 2.92 12.71 -6.42
N GLU A 411 2.52 13.79 -7.11
CA GLU A 411 1.10 14.16 -7.38
C GLU A 411 0.24 13.03 -7.98
N SER A 412 0.85 12.15 -8.78
CA SER A 412 0.18 11.01 -9.41
C SER A 412 1.09 9.79 -9.31
N PHE A 413 0.52 8.66 -8.90
CA PHE A 413 1.23 7.39 -8.85
C PHE A 413 1.84 6.96 -10.20
N ASN A 414 1.30 7.46 -11.33
CA ASN A 414 1.83 7.20 -12.67
C ASN A 414 3.17 7.91 -12.95
N LYS A 415 3.55 8.89 -12.12
CA LYS A 415 4.83 9.60 -12.20
C LYS A 415 5.92 8.95 -11.33
N ILE A 416 5.65 7.84 -10.63
CA ILE A 416 6.70 7.09 -9.94
C ILE A 416 7.64 6.56 -11.03
N PRO A 417 8.92 6.98 -11.06
CA PRO A 417 9.84 6.55 -12.10
C PRO A 417 9.91 5.02 -12.10
N TYR A 418 10.12 4.42 -13.27
CA TYR A 418 10.62 3.04 -13.33
C TYR A 418 11.96 3.04 -12.60
N ILE A 419 11.94 2.66 -11.33
CA ILE A 419 13.15 2.45 -10.55
C ILE A 419 13.78 1.23 -11.19
N LYS A 420 14.70 1.46 -12.13
CA LYS A 420 15.57 0.42 -12.66
C LYS A 420 16.34 -0.08 -11.44
N LEU A 421 16.02 -1.28 -10.97
CA LEU A 421 16.79 -2.05 -9.98
C LEU A 421 18.20 -2.27 -10.54
N ARG A 422 19.02 -1.22 -10.53
CA ARG A 422 20.37 -1.21 -11.11
C ARG A 422 21.46 -1.29 -10.04
N TYR A 423 21.10 -1.58 -8.79
CA TYR A 423 22.02 -1.57 -7.65
C TYR A 423 21.92 -2.79 -6.73
N LEU A 424 21.31 -3.91 -7.14
CA LEU A 424 21.26 -5.12 -6.31
C LEU A 424 21.73 -6.40 -7.01
N THR A 425 22.51 -6.27 -8.09
CA THR A 425 23.34 -7.36 -8.61
C THR A 425 24.80 -6.97 -8.50
N ASN A 426 25.36 -7.19 -7.31
CA ASN A 426 26.75 -7.57 -7.05
C ASN A 426 26.89 -8.07 -5.62
#